data_AF-A0A5S4YLA7-F1
#
_entry.id   AF-A0A5S4YLA7-F1
#
_cell.length_a   1.000
_cell.length_b   1.000
_cell.length_c   1.000
_cell.angle_alpha   90.00
_cell.angle_beta   90.00
_cell.angle_gamma   90.00
#
_symmetry.space_group_name_H-M   'P 1'
#
loop_
_entity.id
_entity.type
_entity.pdbx_description
1 polymer ?
#
loop_
_entity_poly.entity_id
_entity_poly.type
_entity_poly.pdbx_seq_one_letter_code
_entity_poly.pdbx_strand_id
1 'polypeptide(L)' 'MAADDVKSVVAAYEQTLRGLGIQDRGDPLAELVAKKVFEIGQGGVKDPAQICKQAIEELRIV' A
#
# COMPACT_ATOMS: atom_id res chain seq x y z
N MET A 1 -15.35 7.29 -3.50
CA MET A 1 -14.09 7.49 -2.76
C MET A 1 -14.17 8.87 -2.12
N ALA A 2 -14.22 8.97 -0.79
CA ALA A 2 -14.05 10.25 -0.13
C ALA A 2 -12.55 10.63 -0.18
N ALA A 3 -12.21 11.91 -0.05
CA ALA A 3 -10.80 12.35 -0.04
C ALA A 3 -9.99 11.67 1.08
N ASP A 4 -10.64 11.24 2.15
CA ASP A 4 -10.05 10.48 3.25
C ASP A 4 -9.58 9.08 2.83
N ASP A 5 -10.32 8.37 1.97
CA ASP A 5 -9.91 7.06 1.46
C ASP A 5 -8.62 7.16 0.64
N VAL A 6 -8.50 8.20 -0.19
CA VAL A 6 -7.31 8.42 -1.02
C VAL A 6 -6.09 8.73 -0.16
N LYS A 7 -6.24 9.58 0.87
CA LYS A 7 -5.16 9.89 1.81
C LYS A 7 -4.72 8.66 2.61
N SER A 8 -5.66 7.83 3.03
CA SER A 8 -5.38 6.57 3.71
C SER A 8 -4.60 5.60 2.81
N VAL A 9 -5.02 5.42 1.56
CA VAL A 9 -4.33 4.57 0.58
C VAL A 9 -2.93 5.10 0.27
N VAL A 10 -2.76 6.41 0.10
CA VAL A 10 -1.44 7.02 -0.14
C VAL A 10 -0.51 6.88 1.07
N ALA A 11 -1.02 7.10 2.29
CA ALA A 11 -0.23 6.92 3.51
C ALA A 11 0.20 5.47 3.71
N ALA A 12 -0.71 4.51 3.45
CA ALA A 12 -0.42 3.08 3.47
C ALA A 12 0.65 2.70 2.43
N TYR A 13 0.57 3.27 1.23
CA TYR A 13 1.55 3.08 0.18
C TYR A 13 2.96 3.54 0.60
N GLU A 14 3.08 4.77 1.09
CA GLU A 14 4.37 5.32 1.53
C GLU A 14 4.95 4.56 2.74
N GLN A 15 4.10 4.13 3.68
CA GLN A 15 4.53 3.29 4.79
C GLN A 15 5.03 1.92 4.33
N THR A 16 4.37 1.28 3.36
CA THR A 16 4.78 -0.02 2.82
C THR A 16 6.12 0.09 2.10
N LEU A 17 6.30 1.10 1.24
CA LEU A 17 7.58 1.36 0.57
C LEU A 17 8.71 1.54 1.58
N ARG A 18 8.47 2.36 2.61
CA ARG A 18 9.46 2.64 3.66
C ARG A 18 9.77 1.39 4.49
N GLY A 19 8.78 0.54 4.76
CA GLY A 19 8.95 -0.73 5.47
C GLY A 19 9.69 -1.80 4.66
N LEU A 20 9.53 -1.79 3.34
CA LEU A 20 10.26 -2.65 2.40
C LEU A 20 11.64 -2.10 2.02
N GLY A 21 11.95 -0.85 2.38
CA GLY A 21 13.20 -0.18 2.02
C GLY A 21 13.27 0.23 0.55
N ILE A 22 12.13 0.25 -0.15
CA ILE A 22 12.05 0.63 -1.56
C ILE A 22 12.17 2.15 -1.64
N GLN A 23 13.30 2.60 -2.16
CA GLN A 23 13.60 4.02 -2.36
C GLN A 23 13.31 4.46 -3.80
N ASP A 24 13.41 3.51 -4.75
CA ASP A 24 13.13 3.77 -6.15
C ASP A 24 11.62 3.67 -6.40
N ARG A 25 10.99 4.82 -6.66
CA ARG A 25 9.58 4.87 -7.05
C ARG A 25 9.34 4.32 -8.46
N GLY A 26 10.42 4.14 -9.24
CA GLY A 26 10.40 3.48 -10.53
C GLY A 26 10.56 1.96 -10.44
N ASP A 27 10.77 1.40 -9.25
CA ASP A 27 10.83 -0.05 -9.09
C ASP A 27 9.47 -0.66 -9.47
N PRO A 28 9.44 -1.75 -10.25
CA PRO A 28 8.22 -2.50 -10.50
C PRO A 28 7.58 -2.99 -9.18
N LEU A 29 8.38 -3.13 -8.13
CA LEU A 29 7.92 -3.42 -6.78
C LEU A 29 7.10 -2.25 -6.19
N ALA A 30 7.50 -1.01 -6.45
CA ALA A 30 6.74 0.17 -6.03
C ALA A 30 5.40 0.28 -6.78
N GLU A 31 5.33 -0.07 -8.06
CA GLU A 31 4.05 -0.15 -8.78
C GLU A 31 3.16 -1.29 -8.25
N LEU A 32 3.74 -2.45 -7.95
CA LEU A 32 3.01 -3.59 -7.36
C LEU A 32 2.42 -3.23 -5.99
N VAL A 33 3.19 -2.53 -5.15
CA VAL A 33 2.71 -2.03 -3.86
C VAL A 33 1.54 -1.08 -4.06
N ALA A 34 1.63 -0.13 -5.01
CA ALA A 34 0.57 0.84 -5.28
C ALA A 34 -0.73 0.13 -5.69
N LYS A 35 -0.62 -0.82 -6.63
CA LYS A 35 -1.75 -1.65 -7.08
C LYS A 35 -2.38 -2.42 -5.93
N LYS A 36 -1.57 -3.12 -5.13
CA LYS A 36 -2.07 -3.93 -4.01
C LYS A 36 -2.78 -3.10 -2.95
N VAL A 37 -2.18 -1.98 -2.55
CA VAL A 37 -2.78 -1.05 -1.59
C VAL A 37 -4.11 -0.50 -2.14
N PHE A 38 -4.19 -0.19 -3.44
CA PHE A 38 -5.44 0.21 -4.09
C PHE A 38 -6.49 -0.90 -4.15
N GLU A 39 -6.09 -2.14 -4.45
CA GLU A 39 -6.99 -3.30 -4.48
C GLU A 39 -7.56 -3.60 -3.09
N ILE A 40 -6.73 -3.59 -2.05
CA ILE A 40 -7.15 -3.82 -0.66
C ILE A 40 -8.08 -2.70 -0.18
N GLY A 41 -7.75 -1.43 -0.51
CA GLY A 41 -8.60 -0.29 -0.22
C GLY A 41 -9.96 -0.33 -0.93
N GLN A 42 -10.00 -0.79 -2.19
CA GLN A 42 -11.25 -1.00 -2.92
C GLN A 42 -12.07 -2.19 -2.39
N GLY A 43 -11.43 -3.19 -1.78
CA GLY A 43 -12.07 -4.35 -1.17
C GLY A 43 -12.92 -4.05 0.07
N GLY A 44 -13.00 -2.78 0.49
CA GLY A 44 -13.79 -2.35 1.64
C GLY A 44 -12.97 -2.12 2.92
N VAL A 45 -11.65 -2.29 2.87
CA VAL A 45 -10.75 -1.92 3.96
C VAL A 45 -10.56 -0.40 3.92
N LYS A 46 -11.12 0.29 4.91
CA LYS A 46 -10.99 1.76 5.06
C LYS A 46 -9.79 2.18 5.89
N ASP A 47 -9.14 1.22 6.54
CA ASP A 47 -8.11 1.49 7.52
C ASP A 47 -6.72 1.46 6.86
N PRO A 48 -6.00 2.59 6.80
CA PRO A 48 -4.70 2.69 6.12
C PRO A 48 -3.67 1.74 6.73
N ALA A 49 -3.68 1.57 8.05
CA ALA A 49 -2.75 0.68 8.73
C ALA A 49 -3.01 -0.79 8.36
N GLN A 50 -4.27 -1.20 8.18
CA GLN A 50 -4.62 -2.55 7.73
C GLN A 50 -4.21 -2.78 6.28
N ILE A 51 -4.50 -1.83 5.39
CA ILE A 51 -4.10 -1.90 3.99
C ILE A 51 -2.58 -2.06 3.87
N CYS A 52 -1.85 -1.23 4.61
CA CYS A 52 -0.39 -1.23 4.65
C CYS A 52 0.15 -2.58 5.16
N LYS A 53 -0.38 -3.06 6.29
CA LYS A 53 0.02 -4.33 6.89
C LYS A 53 -0.26 -5.52 5.96
N GLN A 54 -1.44 -5.59 5.36
CA GLN A 54 -1.78 -6.64 4.39
C GLN A 54 -0.89 -6.59 3.15
N ALA A 55 -0.63 -5.40 2.61
CA ALA A 55 0.26 -5.25 1.46
C ALA A 55 1.69 -5.70 1.80
N ILE A 56 2.22 -5.35 2.97
CA ILE A 56 3.52 -5.83 3.44
C ILE A 56 3.50 -7.34 3.63
N GLU A 57 2.48 -7.91 4.27
CA GLU A 57 2.38 -9.36 4.49
C GLU A 57 2.30 -10.15 3.18
N GLU A 58 1.53 -9.70 2.19
CA GLU A 58 1.50 -10.34 0.86
C GLU A 58 2.83 -10.23 0.11
N LEU A 59 3.55 -9.10 0.23
CA LEU A 59 4.80 -8.87 -0.49
C LEU A 59 6.04 -9.47 0.21
N ARG A 60 5.97 -9.72 1.52
CA ARG A 60 7.08 -10.26 2.32
C ARG A 60 7.12 -11.79 2.35
N ILE A 61 6.24 -12.48 1.63
CA ILE A 61 6.33 -13.93 1.42
C ILE A 61 7.45 -14.19 0.40
N VAL A 62 8.68 -14.34 0.90
CA VAL A 62 9.85 -14.90 0.22
C VAL A 62 10.67 -15.71 1.22
#